data_AF-A0A3D5ZEI1-F1
#
_entry.id   AF-A0A3D5ZEI1-F1
#
_cell.length_a   1.000
_cell.length_b   1.000
_cell.length_c   1.000
_cell.angle_alpha   90.00
_cell.angle_beta   90.00
_cell.angle_gamma   90.00
#
_symmetry.space_group_name_H-M   'P 1'
#
loop_
_entity.id
_entity.type
_entity.pdbx_description
1 polymer ?
#
loop_
_entity_poly.entity_id
_entity_poly.type
_entity_poly.pdbx_seq_one_letter_code
_entity_poly.pdbx_strand_id
1 'polypeptide(L)'
;MRILIPAIILSVIGCSDTSSLETSSEAELVTKTSENQVVQHPEWSKDASIYEVNIRQHTAEGTFMAFEADMDRIADLGSEILWIMPVQPIGMEKRKAKGDLFIEDIENTEERKKYLGSYYSISNYTEANPEFGTLDDFKSIVNKAHLLGQKVILDWVPNHTSFDNVWVKSGHKN
;
A
#
# COMPACT_ATOMS: atom_id res chain seq x y z
N MET A 1 86.62 -2.34 -16.04
CA MET A 1 85.43 -1.51 -16.36
C MET A 1 84.70 -1.23 -15.04
N ARG A 2 84.93 -0.06 -14.43
CA ARG A 2 84.27 0.36 -13.19
C ARG A 2 83.76 1.79 -13.41
N ILE A 3 82.47 1.93 -13.15
CA ILE A 3 81.52 2.88 -13.72
C ILE A 3 81.31 4.04 -12.74
N LEU A 4 81.11 5.25 -13.28
CA LEU A 4 80.75 6.48 -12.58
C LEU A 4 79.45 6.32 -11.76
N ILE A 5 79.38 6.95 -10.59
CA ILE A 5 78.12 7.21 -9.86
C ILE A 5 77.96 8.73 -9.74
N PRO A 6 76.95 9.37 -10.36
CA PRO A 6 76.56 10.73 -10.02
C PRO A 6 75.39 10.76 -9.03
N ALA A 7 75.34 11.86 -8.28
CA ALA A 7 74.38 12.18 -7.24
C ALA A 7 72.94 12.32 -7.77
N ILE A 8 71.98 11.89 -6.95
CA ILE A 8 70.54 12.17 -7.15
C ILE A 8 70.06 13.06 -6.00
N ILE A 9 69.58 14.24 -6.39
CA ILE A 9 68.98 15.27 -5.55
C ILE A 9 67.54 14.82 -5.21
N LEU A 10 67.21 14.84 -3.92
CA LEU A 10 65.91 14.46 -3.38
C LEU A 10 64.98 15.69 -3.39
N SER A 11 63.97 15.71 -4.28
CA SER A 11 62.89 16.70 -4.25
C SER A 11 61.68 16.13 -3.51
N VAL A 12 61.26 16.82 -2.45
CA VAL A 12 60.07 16.49 -1.67
C VAL A 12 58.87 17.11 -2.37
N ILE A 13 57.97 16.29 -2.93
CA ILE A 13 56.67 16.72 -3.45
C ILE A 13 55.63 16.33 -2.40
N GLY A 14 55.02 17.33 -1.76
CA GLY A 14 53.86 17.15 -0.90
C GLY A 14 52.60 16.99 -1.74
N CYS A 15 51.88 15.88 -1.58
CA CYS A 15 50.52 15.70 -2.08
C CYS A 15 49.54 16.20 -1.01
N SER A 16 48.72 17.20 -1.36
CA SER A 16 47.47 17.48 -0.67
C SER A 16 46.36 16.71 -1.38
N ASP A 17 45.88 15.63 -0.78
CA ASP A 17 44.73 14.87 -1.28
C ASP A 17 43.45 15.67 -1.10
N THR A 18 43.04 16.39 -2.15
CA THR A 18 41.66 16.84 -2.31
C THR A 18 40.82 15.65 -2.80
N SER A 19 40.14 14.99 -1.87
CA SER A 19 39.04 14.08 -2.17
C SER A 19 37.96 14.85 -2.94
N SER A 20 37.83 14.57 -4.23
CA SER A 20 36.67 14.98 -5.02
C SER A 20 35.47 14.17 -4.55
N LEU A 21 34.45 14.86 -4.06
CA LEU A 21 33.12 14.32 -3.81
C LEU A 21 32.59 13.70 -5.09
N GLU A 22 32.43 12.37 -5.13
CA GLU A 22 31.70 11.70 -6.20
C GLU A 22 30.22 12.11 -6.10
N THR A 23 29.82 12.99 -7.01
CA THR A 23 28.42 13.31 -7.25
C THR A 23 27.69 12.05 -7.72
N SER A 24 26.60 11.71 -7.04
CA SER A 24 25.69 10.61 -7.39
C SER A 24 25.39 10.59 -8.89
N SER A 25 25.51 9.41 -9.50
CA SER A 25 25.35 9.17 -10.94
C SER A 25 24.27 10.05 -11.58
N GLU A 26 24.63 10.76 -12.64
CA GLU A 26 23.66 11.37 -13.55
C GLU A 26 22.69 10.28 -14.03
N ALA A 27 21.38 10.51 -13.87
CA ALA A 27 20.36 9.61 -14.37
C ALA A 27 20.44 9.59 -15.90
N GLU A 28 20.90 8.48 -16.47
CA GLU A 28 20.87 8.29 -17.92
C GLU A 28 19.40 8.18 -18.36
N LEU A 29 18.97 9.16 -19.14
CA LEU A 29 17.61 9.22 -19.67
C LEU A 29 17.49 8.09 -20.69
N VAL A 30 16.87 6.97 -20.27
CA VAL A 30 16.59 5.82 -21.14
C VAL A 30 15.61 6.25 -22.22
N THR A 31 16.14 6.81 -23.30
CA THR A 31 15.40 7.13 -24.53
C THR A 31 15.27 5.88 -25.40
N LYS A 32 14.82 4.77 -24.79
CA LYS A 32 14.09 3.76 -25.56
C LYS A 32 12.67 4.25 -25.66
N THR A 33 12.39 5.08 -26.67
CA THR A 33 11.04 5.22 -27.19
C THR A 33 10.66 3.85 -27.74
N SER A 34 10.21 2.94 -26.87
CA SER A 34 9.57 1.71 -27.33
C SER A 34 8.39 2.16 -28.18
N GLU A 35 8.28 1.58 -29.38
CA GLU A 35 7.13 1.71 -30.26
C GLU A 35 5.84 1.85 -29.45
N ASN A 36 4.98 2.82 -29.81
CA ASN A 36 3.67 3.07 -29.21
C ASN A 36 2.96 1.74 -28.91
N GLN A 37 3.12 1.21 -27.69
CA GLN A 37 2.40 0.04 -27.26
C GLN A 37 0.99 0.53 -26.95
N VAL A 38 0.11 0.39 -27.94
CA VAL A 38 -1.31 0.67 -27.75
C VAL A 38 -1.82 -0.37 -26.76
N VAL A 39 -2.02 0.06 -25.51
CA VAL A 39 -2.63 -0.77 -24.46
C VAL A 39 -4.02 -1.18 -24.95
N GLN A 40 -4.22 -2.47 -25.18
CA GLN A 40 -5.53 -3.02 -25.53
C GLN A 40 -6.26 -3.38 -24.23
N HIS A 41 -7.33 -2.65 -23.92
CA HIS A 41 -8.19 -2.97 -22.80
C HIS A 41 -9.18 -4.09 -23.19
N PRO A 42 -9.55 -4.98 -22.25
CA PRO A 42 -10.61 -5.95 -22.50
C PRO A 42 -11.91 -5.26 -22.91
N GLU A 43 -12.64 -5.83 -23.87
CA GLU A 43 -13.86 -5.17 -24.38
C GLU A 43 -14.92 -4.94 -23.29
N TRP A 44 -15.04 -5.90 -22.36
CA TRP A 44 -15.99 -5.81 -21.24
C TRP A 44 -15.74 -4.60 -20.33
N SER A 45 -14.51 -4.06 -20.26
CA SER A 45 -14.19 -3.01 -19.29
C SER A 45 -14.62 -1.61 -19.73
N LYS A 46 -15.10 -1.43 -20.97
CA LYS A 46 -15.44 -0.10 -21.51
C LYS A 46 -16.74 0.45 -20.94
N ASP A 47 -17.71 -0.44 -20.70
CA ASP A 47 -19.06 -0.10 -20.27
C ASP A 47 -19.43 -0.73 -18.91
N ALA A 48 -18.44 -1.28 -18.20
CA ALA A 48 -18.66 -2.02 -16.97
C ALA A 48 -19.24 -1.14 -15.86
N SER A 49 -20.30 -1.62 -15.22
CA SER A 49 -20.87 -0.99 -14.02
C SER A 49 -20.08 -1.39 -12.76
N ILE A 50 -19.84 -0.41 -11.88
CA ILE A 50 -19.11 -0.60 -10.62
C ILE A 50 -20.05 -0.34 -9.45
N TYR A 51 -20.04 -1.24 -8.46
CA TYR A 51 -20.65 -1.03 -7.16
C TYR A 51 -19.57 -1.00 -6.08
N GLU A 52 -19.43 0.14 -5.40
CA GLU A 52 -18.51 0.29 -4.27
C GLU A 52 -19.13 -0.28 -3.00
N VAL A 53 -18.37 -1.10 -2.27
CA VAL A 53 -18.81 -1.79 -1.07
C VAL A 53 -17.95 -1.36 0.11
N ASN A 54 -18.60 -0.75 1.10
CA ASN A 54 -18.03 -0.60 2.43
C ASN A 54 -18.55 -1.69 3.36
N ILE A 55 -17.75 -2.74 3.59
CA ILE A 55 -18.16 -3.93 4.35
C ILE A 55 -18.74 -3.57 5.73
N ARG A 56 -18.12 -2.62 6.44
CA ARG A 56 -18.54 -2.21 7.79
C ARG A 56 -19.95 -1.58 7.81
N GLN A 57 -20.34 -0.85 6.76
CA GLN A 57 -21.59 -0.10 6.69
C GLN A 57 -22.66 -0.79 5.83
N HIS A 58 -22.28 -1.78 5.04
CA HIS A 58 -23.19 -2.42 4.09
C HIS A 58 -24.30 -3.20 4.81
N THR A 59 -23.95 -3.87 5.91
CA THR A 59 -24.88 -4.61 6.77
C THR A 59 -24.78 -4.12 8.21
N ALA A 60 -25.77 -4.46 9.04
CA ALA A 60 -25.73 -4.12 10.47
C ALA A 60 -24.60 -4.85 11.21
N GLU A 61 -24.29 -6.07 10.78
CA GLU A 61 -23.21 -6.90 11.31
C GLU A 61 -21.84 -6.40 10.86
N GLY A 62 -21.75 -5.80 9.68
CA GLY A 62 -20.50 -5.25 9.14
C GLY A 62 -19.47 -6.31 8.78
N THR A 63 -19.88 -7.54 8.47
CA THR A 63 -18.97 -8.68 8.22
C THR A 63 -19.01 -9.18 6.77
N PHE A 64 -17.97 -9.90 6.35
CA PHE A 64 -17.93 -10.54 5.04
C PHE A 64 -19.09 -11.50 4.82
N MET A 65 -19.42 -12.34 5.80
CA MET A 65 -20.50 -13.33 5.66
C MET A 65 -21.89 -12.68 5.59
N ALA A 66 -22.10 -11.58 6.32
CA ALA A 66 -23.34 -10.81 6.22
C ALA A 66 -23.45 -10.13 4.84
N PHE A 67 -22.34 -9.59 4.32
CA PHE A 67 -22.29 -9.07 2.95
C PHE A 67 -22.54 -10.18 1.92
N GLU A 68 -21.95 -11.36 2.09
CA GLU A 68 -22.10 -12.50 1.19
C GLU A 68 -23.58 -12.85 0.94
N ALA A 69 -24.40 -12.77 1.99
CA ALA A 69 -25.84 -13.03 1.91
C ALA A 69 -26.63 -12.04 1.04
N ASP A 70 -26.11 -10.82 0.83
CA ASP A 70 -26.75 -9.77 0.02
C ASP A 70 -26.20 -9.67 -1.41
N MET A 71 -25.13 -10.41 -1.74
CA MET A 71 -24.45 -10.30 -3.04
C MET A 71 -25.35 -10.62 -4.24
N ASP A 72 -26.32 -11.53 -4.10
CA ASP A 72 -27.24 -11.89 -5.18
C ASP A 72 -28.10 -10.68 -5.60
N ARG A 73 -28.55 -9.88 -4.63
CA ARG A 73 -29.27 -8.62 -4.89
C ARG A 73 -28.40 -7.62 -5.65
N ILE A 74 -27.11 -7.55 -5.34
CA ILE A 74 -26.17 -6.62 -6.01
C ILE A 74 -25.91 -7.08 -7.45
N ALA A 75 -25.79 -8.39 -7.68
CA ALA A 75 -25.69 -8.94 -9.03
C ALA A 75 -26.97 -8.67 -9.83
N ASP A 76 -28.15 -8.79 -9.23
CA ASP A 76 -29.44 -8.48 -9.87
C ASP A 76 -29.59 -7.00 -10.27
N LEU A 77 -28.88 -6.08 -9.61
CA LEU A 77 -28.78 -4.67 -10.04
C LEU A 77 -27.96 -4.50 -11.32
N GLY A 78 -27.30 -5.55 -11.81
CA GLY A 78 -26.47 -5.52 -13.01
C GLY A 78 -25.06 -5.00 -12.77
N SER A 79 -24.56 -5.07 -11.53
CA SER A 79 -23.17 -4.70 -11.19
C SER A 79 -22.19 -5.71 -11.75
N GLU A 80 -21.25 -5.29 -12.60
CA GLU A 80 -20.21 -6.16 -13.19
C GLU A 80 -18.91 -6.17 -12.37
N ILE A 81 -18.65 -5.10 -11.62
CA ILE A 81 -17.47 -4.97 -10.76
C ILE A 81 -17.92 -4.64 -9.34
N LEU A 82 -17.42 -5.40 -8.36
CA LEU A 82 -17.44 -5.02 -6.96
C LEU A 82 -16.13 -4.32 -6.61
N TRP A 83 -16.22 -3.06 -6.19
CA TRP A 83 -15.07 -2.32 -5.65
C TRP A 83 -15.14 -2.36 -4.13
N ILE A 84 -14.32 -3.22 -3.53
CA ILE A 84 -14.27 -3.39 -2.08
C ILE A 84 -13.33 -2.35 -1.49
N MET A 85 -13.85 -1.50 -0.60
CA MET A 85 -13.06 -0.58 0.22
C MET A 85 -12.01 -1.35 1.06
N PRO A 86 -11.01 -0.68 1.67
CA PRO A 86 -9.99 -1.40 2.41
C PRO A 86 -10.57 -2.25 3.56
N VAL A 87 -10.19 -3.52 3.58
CA VAL A 87 -10.66 -4.54 4.53
C VAL A 87 -9.54 -5.05 5.44
N GLN A 88 -8.39 -4.37 5.43
CA GLN A 88 -7.20 -4.74 6.17
C GLN A 88 -7.20 -4.16 7.60
N PRO A 89 -6.39 -4.71 8.52
CA PRO A 89 -6.20 -4.15 9.85
C PRO A 89 -5.86 -2.66 9.82
N ILE A 90 -6.55 -1.90 10.68
CA ILE A 90 -6.34 -0.46 10.85
C ILE A 90 -5.32 -0.25 11.98
N GLY A 91 -4.40 0.67 11.79
CA GLY A 91 -3.40 1.08 12.78
C GLY A 91 -4.01 1.71 14.02
N MET A 92 -3.39 1.49 15.16
CA MET A 92 -3.80 2.05 16.46
C MET A 92 -3.10 3.37 16.75
N GLU A 93 -1.85 3.52 16.30
CA GLU A 93 -1.03 4.70 16.57
C GLU A 93 -1.54 5.93 15.81
N LYS A 94 -1.80 7.01 16.56
CA LYS A 94 -2.43 8.26 16.09
C LYS A 94 -3.75 8.01 15.38
N ARG A 95 -4.51 7.01 15.83
CA ARG A 95 -5.86 6.77 15.30
C ARG A 95 -6.75 7.92 15.72
N LYS A 96 -7.42 8.54 14.74
CA LYS A 96 -8.39 9.61 14.97
C LYS A 96 -9.63 9.07 15.69
N ALA A 97 -10.02 9.77 16.76
CA ALA A 97 -11.27 9.56 17.48
C ALA A 97 -12.35 10.51 16.95
N LYS A 98 -12.40 11.75 17.47
CA LYS A 98 -13.39 12.77 17.07
C LYS A 98 -12.74 14.13 16.91
N GLY A 99 -12.94 14.76 15.75
CA GLY A 99 -12.31 16.05 15.44
C GLY A 99 -10.78 15.92 15.53
N ASP A 100 -10.16 16.75 16.36
CA ASP A 100 -8.71 16.73 16.55
C ASP A 100 -8.22 15.68 17.57
N LEU A 101 -9.14 15.05 18.32
CA LEU A 101 -8.80 14.04 19.33
C LEU A 101 -8.32 12.72 18.69
N PHE A 102 -7.29 12.14 19.29
CA PHE A 102 -6.80 10.80 19.00
C PHE A 102 -7.25 9.81 20.08
N ILE A 103 -7.22 8.50 19.78
CA ILE A 103 -7.64 7.49 20.76
C ILE A 103 -6.71 7.44 21.98
N GLU A 104 -5.47 7.87 21.83
CA GLU A 104 -4.48 7.96 22.90
C GLU A 104 -4.84 9.03 23.94
N ASP A 105 -5.59 10.06 23.54
CA ASP A 105 -6.04 11.15 24.41
C ASP A 105 -7.20 10.73 25.34
N ILE A 106 -7.85 9.60 25.06
CA ILE A 106 -9.00 9.11 25.82
C ILE A 106 -8.49 8.21 26.94
N GLU A 107 -8.73 8.48 28.22
CA GLU A 107 -8.24 7.59 29.30
C GLU A 107 -9.04 6.28 29.40
N ASN A 108 -10.36 6.34 29.18
CA ASN A 108 -11.25 5.19 29.34
C ASN A 108 -11.08 4.19 28.18
N THR A 109 -10.66 2.97 28.50
CA THR A 109 -10.36 1.92 27.51
C THR A 109 -11.59 1.41 26.77
N GLU A 110 -12.77 1.39 27.40
CA GLU A 110 -14.01 0.99 26.74
C GLU A 110 -14.52 2.07 25.79
N GLU A 111 -14.31 3.34 26.12
CA GLU A 111 -14.59 4.46 25.23
C GLU A 111 -13.67 4.43 24.01
N ARG A 112 -12.37 4.14 24.18
CA ARG A 112 -11.41 4.03 23.05
C ARG A 112 -11.88 3.05 21.97
N LYS A 113 -12.46 1.91 22.37
CA LYS A 113 -12.89 0.84 21.46
C LYS A 113 -13.97 1.29 20.47
N LYS A 114 -14.71 2.36 20.77
CA LYS A 114 -15.75 2.91 19.89
C LYS A 114 -15.17 3.58 18.64
N TYR A 115 -13.91 3.97 18.68
CA TYR A 115 -13.25 4.69 17.59
C TYR A 115 -12.48 3.72 16.70
N LEU A 116 -13.15 3.24 15.66
CA LEU A 116 -12.64 2.24 14.73
C LEU A 116 -11.58 2.81 13.76
N GLY A 117 -11.52 4.12 13.61
CA GLY A 117 -10.58 4.81 12.72
C GLY A 117 -10.96 4.72 11.24
N SER A 118 -10.07 5.26 10.41
CA SER A 118 -10.21 5.25 8.95
C SER A 118 -9.73 3.92 8.35
N TYR A 119 -10.50 3.34 7.43
CA TYR A 119 -10.14 2.16 6.63
C TYR A 119 -8.81 2.33 5.90
N TYR A 120 -8.45 3.56 5.56
CA TYR A 120 -7.23 3.87 4.83
C TYR A 120 -5.97 3.84 5.69
N SER A 121 -6.08 3.88 7.02
CA SER A 121 -4.94 3.86 7.94
C SER A 121 -4.46 2.43 8.20
N ILE A 122 -3.96 1.75 7.17
CA ILE A 122 -3.69 0.29 7.20
C ILE A 122 -2.37 -0.03 7.91
N SER A 123 -2.39 -1.00 8.83
CA SER A 123 -1.21 -1.49 9.57
C SER A 123 -0.63 -2.79 9.05
N ASN A 124 -1.43 -3.59 8.33
CA ASN A 124 -0.96 -4.81 7.69
C ASN A 124 -1.72 -5.07 6.39
N TYR A 125 -1.03 -4.99 5.25
CA TYR A 125 -1.68 -5.17 3.93
C TYR A 125 -1.96 -6.63 3.56
N THR A 126 -1.45 -7.62 4.31
CA THR A 126 -1.53 -9.04 3.96
C THR A 126 -2.61 -9.81 4.74
N GLU A 127 -3.33 -9.12 5.61
CA GLU A 127 -4.35 -9.72 6.48
C GLU A 127 -5.71 -9.07 6.27
N ALA A 128 -6.77 -9.80 6.64
CA ALA A 128 -8.11 -9.23 6.77
C ALA A 128 -8.28 -8.68 8.20
N ASN A 129 -8.99 -7.56 8.33
CA ASN A 129 -9.34 -6.99 9.61
C ASN A 129 -10.29 -7.94 10.36
N PRO A 130 -9.96 -8.38 11.59
CA PRO A 130 -10.81 -9.29 12.36
C PRO A 130 -12.22 -8.76 12.62
N GLU A 131 -12.45 -7.45 12.52
CA GLU A 131 -13.79 -6.86 12.59
C GLU A 131 -14.74 -7.41 11.51
N PHE A 132 -14.20 -7.74 10.33
CA PHE A 132 -14.98 -8.19 9.18
C PHE A 132 -15.10 -9.71 9.09
N GLY A 133 -14.24 -10.44 9.81
CA GLY A 133 -14.11 -11.89 9.77
C GLY A 133 -12.69 -12.32 9.48
N THR A 134 -12.54 -13.48 8.83
CA THR A 134 -11.25 -14.07 8.48
C THR A 134 -10.87 -13.78 7.03
N LEU A 135 -9.60 -14.04 6.69
CA LEU A 135 -9.15 -13.99 5.30
C LEU A 135 -9.87 -15.03 4.42
N ASP A 136 -10.30 -16.16 5.00
CA ASP A 136 -11.06 -17.18 4.26
C ASP A 136 -12.50 -16.73 3.98
N ASP A 137 -13.12 -15.98 4.89
CA ASP A 137 -14.42 -15.33 4.63
C ASP A 137 -14.29 -14.29 3.50
N PHE A 138 -13.19 -13.53 3.47
CA PHE A 138 -12.91 -12.62 2.35
C PHE A 138 -12.76 -13.39 1.01
N LYS A 139 -12.05 -14.52 1.01
CA LYS A 139 -11.98 -15.38 -0.18
C LYS A 139 -13.35 -15.92 -0.57
N SER A 140 -14.23 -16.21 0.40
CA SER A 140 -15.60 -16.66 0.15
C SER A 140 -16.36 -15.64 -0.69
N ILE A 141 -16.35 -14.36 -0.30
CA ILE A 141 -17.04 -13.31 -1.07
C ILE A 141 -16.41 -13.08 -2.44
N VAL A 142 -15.08 -13.20 -2.58
CA VAL A 142 -14.42 -13.12 -3.90
C VAL A 142 -14.84 -14.28 -4.80
N ASN A 143 -14.90 -15.49 -4.26
CA ASN A 143 -15.37 -16.66 -4.99
C ASN A 143 -16.84 -16.52 -5.40
N LYS A 144 -17.71 -16.05 -4.49
CA LYS A 144 -19.12 -15.80 -4.81
C LYS A 144 -19.27 -14.72 -5.88
N ALA A 145 -18.49 -13.64 -5.83
CA ALA A 145 -18.50 -12.60 -6.87
C ALA A 145 -18.18 -13.20 -8.25
N HIS A 146 -17.15 -14.05 -8.33
CA HIS A 146 -16.81 -14.73 -9.57
C HIS A 146 -17.90 -15.70 -10.05
N LEU A 147 -18.57 -16.42 -9.14
CA LEU A 147 -19.71 -17.28 -9.47
C LEU A 147 -20.90 -16.48 -10.03
N LEU A 148 -21.09 -15.25 -9.54
CA LEU A 148 -22.10 -14.30 -10.04
C LEU A 148 -21.65 -13.57 -11.32
N GLY A 149 -20.49 -13.93 -11.89
CA GLY A 149 -19.94 -13.31 -13.10
C GLY A 149 -19.22 -11.99 -12.87
N GLN A 150 -19.24 -11.46 -11.65
CA GLN A 150 -18.64 -10.18 -11.28
C GLN A 150 -17.11 -10.26 -11.24
N LYS A 151 -16.45 -9.11 -11.33
CA LYS A 151 -15.03 -8.92 -11.04
C LYS A 151 -14.87 -8.20 -9.72
N VAL A 152 -13.72 -8.36 -9.07
CA VAL A 152 -13.44 -7.72 -7.79
C VAL A 152 -12.24 -6.80 -7.93
N ILE A 153 -12.40 -5.55 -7.49
CA ILE A 153 -11.33 -4.59 -7.26
C ILE A 153 -11.20 -4.41 -5.75
N LEU A 154 -9.98 -4.57 -5.23
CA LEU A 154 -9.66 -4.23 -3.86
C LEU A 154 -9.00 -2.86 -3.82
N ASP A 155 -9.55 -1.95 -3.04
CA ASP A 155 -8.96 -0.63 -2.81
C ASP A 155 -7.59 -0.78 -2.14
N TRP A 156 -6.56 -0.19 -2.75
CA TRP A 156 -5.20 -0.22 -2.24
C TRP A 156 -4.56 1.17 -2.33
N VAL A 157 -4.39 1.82 -1.17
CA VAL A 157 -3.84 3.17 -1.07
C VAL A 157 -2.59 3.19 -0.18
N PRO A 158 -1.40 2.85 -0.71
CA PRO A 158 -0.18 2.70 0.09
C PRO A 158 0.28 4.00 0.77
N ASN A 159 -0.11 5.16 0.24
CA ASN A 159 0.25 6.47 0.79
C ASN A 159 -0.45 6.80 2.14
N HIS A 160 -1.44 6.00 2.56
CA HIS A 160 -2.11 6.13 3.86
C HIS A 160 -1.66 5.09 4.89
N THR A 161 -0.49 4.47 4.67
CA THR A 161 0.09 3.50 5.62
C THR A 161 0.16 4.08 7.04
N SER A 162 -0.40 3.35 8.01
CA SER A 162 -0.44 3.77 9.42
C SER A 162 0.94 3.86 10.08
N PHE A 163 1.03 4.66 11.14
CA PHE A 163 2.28 4.88 11.88
C PHE A 163 2.86 3.60 12.50
N ASP A 164 2.00 2.66 12.88
CA ASP A 164 2.39 1.40 13.49
C ASP A 164 2.63 0.26 12.50
N ASN A 165 2.50 0.52 11.19
CA ASN A 165 2.86 -0.44 10.14
C ASN A 165 4.37 -0.74 10.16
N VAL A 166 4.73 -2.01 9.88
CA VAL A 166 6.13 -2.45 9.81
C VAL A 166 6.97 -1.63 8.84
N TRP A 167 6.43 -1.20 7.70
CA TRP A 167 7.17 -0.41 6.70
C TRP A 167 7.55 0.98 7.21
N VAL A 168 6.74 1.56 8.10
CA VAL A 168 7.03 2.85 8.73
C VAL A 168 8.03 2.66 9.87
N LYS A 169 7.80 1.65 10.72
CA LYS A 169 8.67 1.37 11.87
C LYS A 169 10.05 0.86 11.51
N SER A 170 10.18 0.07 10.45
CA SER A 170 11.48 -0.49 10.04
C SER A 170 12.40 0.57 9.43
N GLY A 171 11.83 1.71 9.00
CA GLY A 171 12.52 2.77 8.27
C GLY A 171 13.01 2.28 6.91
N HIS A 172 12.96 3.15 5.91
CA HIS A 172 13.77 2.96 4.70
C HIS A 172 15.24 3.04 5.13
N LYS A 173 15.85 1.89 5.44
CA LYS A 173 17.31 1.76 5.59
C LYS A 173 17.93 1.62 4.21
N ASN A 174 17.82 2.66 3.39
CA ASN A 174 18.55 2.78 2.14
C ASN A 174 19.48 3.98 2.24
#